data_AF-A0A1Z8TRI2-F1
#
_entry.id   AF-A0A1Z8TRI2-F1
#
_cell.length_a   1.000
_cell.length_b   1.000
_cell.length_c   1.000
_cell.angle_alpha   90.00
_cell.angle_beta   90.00
_cell.angle_gamma   90.00
#
_symmetry.space_group_name_H-M   'P 1'
#
loop_
_entity.id
_entity.type
_entity.pdbx_description
1 polymer ?
#
loop_
_entity_poly.entity_id
_entity_poly.type
_entity_poly.pdbx_seq_one_letter_code
_entity_poly.pdbx_strand_id
1 'polypeptide(L)'
;MEKVAESQDSSVLSAHSRSTEELSSESELPILLSRLAGLQGVAVPAHRFAFQVSTAEGLELENLDLRERVIALWEERFVSSRITEVSASKLTKGLLPAIWVSEDKERVWLIRGIQNRKFLLEAADRHVESVTEEFLVTGACLLLDTGEDATQEQQ
;
A
#
# COMPACT_ATOMS: atom_id res chain seq x y z
N MET A 1 -2.39 -1.89 -70.67
CA MET A 1 -2.96 -1.39 -69.40
C MET A 1 -2.72 -2.51 -68.41
N GLU A 2 -1.94 -2.43 -67.34
CA GLU A 2 -1.37 -1.34 -66.53
C GLU A 2 -0.31 -2.06 -65.66
N LYS A 3 0.99 -1.70 -65.68
CA LYS A 3 1.73 -0.93 -64.64
C LYS A 3 1.36 -1.27 -63.18
N VAL A 4 2.23 -1.35 -62.16
CA VAL A 4 3.68 -1.19 -61.93
C VAL A 4 3.93 -1.52 -60.44
N ALA A 5 5.08 -2.14 -60.15
CA ALA A 5 5.95 -2.08 -58.96
C ALA A 5 5.46 -2.29 -57.51
N GLU A 6 6.15 -3.24 -56.87
CA GLU A 6 6.63 -3.18 -55.48
C GLU A 6 7.10 -1.78 -55.04
N SER A 7 6.76 -1.41 -53.81
CA SER A 7 7.61 -0.59 -52.95
C SER A 7 7.31 -0.90 -51.49
N GLN A 8 8.31 -1.46 -50.83
CA GLN A 8 8.47 -1.47 -49.38
C GLN A 8 8.66 -0.03 -48.90
N ASP A 9 8.05 0.32 -47.77
CA ASP A 9 8.65 1.05 -46.63
C ASP A 9 7.56 1.78 -45.84
N SER A 10 7.31 1.29 -44.64
CA SER A 10 6.97 2.10 -43.45
C SER A 10 6.94 1.16 -42.26
N SER A 11 8.09 0.55 -42.00
CA SER A 11 8.42 0.15 -40.65
C SER A 11 8.65 1.41 -39.81
N VAL A 12 8.40 1.24 -38.51
CA VAL A 12 8.73 2.05 -37.34
C VAL A 12 7.81 3.22 -36.94
N LEU A 13 7.51 3.17 -35.63
CA LEU A 13 6.99 4.18 -34.71
C LEU A 13 5.48 4.11 -34.41
N SER A 14 5.10 3.14 -33.59
CA SER A 14 4.41 3.52 -32.35
C SER A 14 4.74 2.52 -31.24
N ALA A 15 5.49 3.01 -30.28
CA ALA A 15 5.91 2.32 -29.08
C ALA A 15 4.69 1.98 -28.21
N HIS A 16 4.71 0.77 -27.65
CA HIS A 16 4.25 0.49 -26.29
C HIS A 16 2.84 0.99 -25.93
N SER A 17 1.81 0.49 -26.60
CA SER A 17 0.52 0.29 -25.94
C SER A 17 0.45 -1.16 -25.45
N ARG A 18 1.39 -1.52 -24.57
CA ARG A 18 1.26 -2.75 -23.79
C ARG A 18 0.19 -2.41 -22.75
N SER A 19 -1.02 -2.92 -22.98
CA SER A 19 -2.26 -2.66 -22.25
C SER A 19 -2.04 -2.40 -20.76
N THR A 20 -2.03 -1.12 -20.37
CA THR A 20 -2.02 -0.66 -18.98
C THR A 20 -3.43 -0.68 -18.37
N GLU A 21 -4.39 -1.30 -19.05
CA GLU A 21 -5.83 -1.19 -18.76
C GLU A 21 -6.41 -2.37 -17.95
N GLU A 22 -5.60 -3.35 -17.56
CA GLU A 22 -6.01 -4.45 -16.65
C GLU A 22 -5.51 -4.25 -15.19
N LEU A 23 -5.38 -3.00 -14.73
CA LEU A 23 -5.20 -2.65 -13.30
C LEU A 23 -6.54 -2.63 -12.53
N SER A 24 -7.61 -3.11 -13.15
CA SER A 24 -9.00 -2.91 -12.75
C SER A 24 -9.51 -4.08 -11.90
N SER A 25 -9.00 -4.16 -10.68
CA SER A 25 -9.67 -4.73 -9.51
C SER A 25 -8.99 -4.09 -8.31
N GLU A 26 -9.47 -2.88 -7.98
CA GLU A 26 -8.93 -1.96 -6.97
C GLU A 26 -8.83 -2.64 -5.60
N SER A 27 -7.71 -3.34 -5.37
CA SER A 27 -7.35 -3.72 -4.02
C SER A 27 -7.12 -2.42 -3.24
N GLU A 28 -7.89 -2.22 -2.17
CA GLU A 28 -7.78 -1.04 -1.29
C GLU A 28 -6.36 -0.90 -0.70
N LEU A 29 -5.66 -2.03 -0.56
CA LEU A 29 -4.38 -2.15 0.11
C LEU A 29 -3.26 -1.31 -0.56
N PRO A 30 -2.94 -1.46 -1.86
CA PRO A 30 -1.97 -0.58 -2.54
C PRO A 30 -2.19 0.93 -2.35
N ILE A 31 -3.45 1.37 -2.31
CA ILE A 31 -3.81 2.78 -2.11
C ILE A 31 -3.48 3.22 -0.68
N LEU A 32 -3.84 2.39 0.31
CA LEU A 32 -3.57 2.67 1.72
C LEU A 32 -2.06 2.65 2.03
N LEU A 33 -1.29 1.71 1.47
CA LEU A 33 0.17 1.64 1.66
C LEU A 33 0.88 2.83 1.01
N SER A 34 0.48 3.22 -0.20
CA SER A 34 0.97 4.46 -0.85
C SER A 34 0.73 5.69 0.02
N ARG A 35 -0.46 5.77 0.63
CA ARG A 35 -0.82 6.87 1.51
C ARG A 35 -0.04 6.86 2.82
N LEU A 36 0.15 5.69 3.42
CA LEU A 36 0.97 5.51 4.61
C LEU A 36 2.41 6.00 4.36
N ALA A 37 3.03 5.54 3.27
CA ALA A 37 4.37 5.99 2.88
C ALA A 37 4.44 7.51 2.70
N GLY A 38 3.44 8.09 2.03
CA GLY A 38 3.37 9.55 1.86
C GLY A 38 3.25 10.32 3.18
N LEU A 39 2.50 9.79 4.16
CA LEU A 39 2.41 10.38 5.51
C LEU A 39 3.72 10.26 6.30
N GLN A 40 4.58 9.30 5.94
CA GLN A 40 5.93 9.15 6.48
C GLN A 40 7.00 9.91 5.66
N GLY A 41 6.58 10.70 4.67
CA GLY A 41 7.47 11.55 3.87
C GLY A 41 8.03 10.91 2.60
N VAL A 42 7.66 9.66 2.29
CA VAL A 42 8.14 8.95 1.10
C VAL A 42 7.04 8.83 0.05
N ALA A 43 7.21 9.49 -1.09
CA ALA A 43 6.26 9.41 -2.20
C ALA A 43 6.38 8.09 -2.95
N VAL A 44 5.40 7.19 -2.78
CA VAL A 44 5.32 5.92 -3.51
C VAL A 44 3.98 5.81 -4.24
N PRO A 45 3.93 5.67 -5.57
CA PRO A 45 2.68 5.43 -6.29
C PRO A 45 2.02 4.10 -5.89
N ALA A 46 0.69 4.07 -5.76
CA ALA A 46 -0.07 2.87 -5.39
C ALA A 46 0.25 1.64 -6.25
N HIS A 47 0.40 1.80 -7.56
CA HIS A 47 0.73 0.68 -8.45
C HIS A 47 2.04 -0.03 -8.09
N ARG A 48 2.97 0.63 -7.37
CA ARG A 48 4.22 0.00 -6.89
C ARG A 48 3.99 -1.07 -5.83
N PHE A 49 2.83 -1.07 -5.18
CA PHE A 49 2.39 -2.14 -4.28
C PHE A 49 1.46 -3.15 -4.97
N ALA A 50 1.04 -2.90 -6.23
CA ALA A 50 0.07 -3.74 -6.93
C ALA A 50 0.71 -4.77 -7.87
N PHE A 51 1.92 -4.52 -8.37
CA PHE A 51 2.58 -5.38 -9.36
C PHE A 51 3.25 -6.64 -8.78
N GLN A 52 3.07 -6.89 -7.50
CA GLN A 52 3.68 -8.04 -6.85
C GLN A 52 2.74 -9.24 -6.92
N VAL A 53 3.23 -10.33 -7.50
CA VAL A 53 2.47 -11.60 -7.62
C VAL A 53 2.89 -12.57 -6.51
N SER A 54 4.14 -12.49 -6.05
CA SER A 54 4.69 -13.34 -5.00
C SER A 54 5.64 -12.60 -4.06
N THR A 55 5.84 -13.14 -2.86
CA THR A 55 6.85 -12.68 -1.90
C THR A 55 8.26 -13.03 -2.38
N ALA A 56 9.29 -12.48 -1.73
CA ALA A 56 10.69 -12.84 -1.98
C ALA A 56 10.98 -14.34 -1.78
N GLU A 57 10.15 -15.04 -1.02
CA GLU A 57 10.23 -16.48 -0.77
C GLU A 57 9.49 -17.32 -1.84
N GLY A 58 8.90 -16.67 -2.84
CA GLY A 58 8.17 -17.32 -3.94
C GLY A 58 6.74 -17.72 -3.59
N LEU A 59 6.19 -17.25 -2.46
CA LEU A 59 4.81 -17.52 -2.08
C LEU A 59 3.86 -16.54 -2.76
N GLU A 60 2.79 -17.03 -3.38
CA GLU A 60 1.81 -16.17 -4.04
C GLU A 60 1.06 -15.31 -3.02
N LEU A 61 0.94 -14.01 -3.30
CA LEU A 61 0.28 -13.07 -2.39
C LEU A 61 -1.22 -13.37 -2.19
N GLU A 62 -1.85 -14.09 -3.11
CA GLU A 62 -3.25 -14.49 -2.99
C GLU A 62 -3.50 -15.58 -1.94
N ASN A 63 -2.45 -16.34 -1.59
CA ASN A 63 -2.51 -17.39 -0.58
C ASN A 63 -2.21 -16.86 0.84
N LEU A 64 -1.77 -15.61 0.93
CA LEU A 64 -1.52 -14.93 2.20
C LEU A 64 -2.78 -14.29 2.73
N ASP A 65 -2.92 -14.27 4.06
CA ASP A 65 -3.95 -13.46 4.66
C ASP A 65 -3.68 -11.96 4.51
N LEU A 66 -4.71 -11.14 4.75
CA LEU A 66 -4.60 -9.70 4.54
C LEU A 66 -3.48 -9.04 5.36
N ARG A 67 -3.21 -9.54 6.56
CA ARG A 67 -2.12 -9.05 7.42
C ARG A 67 -0.77 -9.40 6.82
N GLU A 68 -0.58 -10.65 6.41
CA GLU A 68 0.66 -11.12 5.77
C GLU A 68 0.91 -10.38 4.45
N ARG A 69 -0.14 -10.09 3.67
CA ARG A 69 -0.05 -9.28 2.45
C ARG A 69 0.40 -7.85 2.73
N VAL A 70 -0.14 -7.20 3.77
CA VAL A 70 0.30 -5.85 4.20
C VAL A 70 1.80 -5.84 4.48
N ILE A 71 2.27 -6.84 5.24
CA ILE A 71 3.66 -7.00 5.65
C ILE A 71 4.56 -7.23 4.43
N ALA A 72 4.24 -8.23 3.61
CA ALA A 72 5.04 -8.62 2.47
C ALA A 72 5.18 -7.48 1.44
N LEU A 73 4.09 -6.77 1.14
CA LEU A 73 4.10 -5.63 0.22
C LEU A 73 4.94 -4.46 0.75
N TRP A 74 4.94 -4.26 2.07
CA TRP A 74 5.72 -3.19 2.69
C TRP A 74 7.22 -3.52 2.71
N GLU A 75 7.58 -4.73 3.13
CA GLU A 75 8.98 -5.18 3.20
C GLU A 75 9.64 -5.24 1.82
N GLU A 76 8.91 -5.69 0.80
CA GLU A 76 9.41 -5.66 -0.58
C GLU A 76 9.73 -4.22 -1.01
N ARG A 77 8.85 -3.27 -0.67
CA ARG A 77 9.02 -1.88 -1.07
C ARG A 77 10.16 -1.20 -0.31
N PHE A 78 10.34 -1.55 0.96
CA PHE A 78 11.24 -0.92 1.90
C PHE A 78 12.12 -1.98 2.57
N VAL A 79 13.27 -2.27 1.96
CA VAL A 79 14.19 -3.33 2.40
C VAL A 79 14.69 -3.15 3.84
N SER A 80 14.71 -1.91 4.35
CA SER A 80 15.11 -1.61 5.74
C SER A 80 13.93 -1.41 6.69
N SER A 81 12.71 -1.69 6.24
CA SER A 81 11.50 -1.46 7.03
C SER A 81 11.50 -2.21 8.35
N ARG A 82 10.75 -1.65 9.30
CA ARG A 82 10.47 -2.28 10.59
C ARG A 82 8.97 -2.38 10.76
N ILE A 83 8.52 -3.58 11.14
CA ILE A 83 7.11 -3.88 11.34
C ILE A 83 6.91 -4.22 12.80
N THR A 84 5.97 -3.52 13.45
CA THR A 84 5.64 -3.76 14.86
C THR A 84 4.14 -3.86 15.02
N GLU A 85 3.67 -4.98 15.55
CA GLU A 85 2.29 -5.10 15.99
C GLU A 85 2.12 -4.49 17.38
N VAL A 86 1.09 -3.65 17.53
CA VAL A 86 0.84 -2.91 18.77
C VAL A 86 -0.62 -3.10 19.17
N SER A 87 -0.87 -3.30 20.46
CA SER A 87 -2.25 -3.35 20.96
C SER A 87 -2.90 -1.97 20.87
N ALA A 88 -4.23 -1.93 20.65
CA ALA A 88 -5.00 -0.69 20.58
C ALA A 88 -4.73 0.24 21.79
N SER A 89 -4.66 -0.33 22.99
CA SER A 89 -4.36 0.38 24.25
C SER A 89 -2.99 1.06 24.31
N LYS A 90 -2.05 0.64 23.47
CA LYS A 90 -0.70 1.21 23.40
C LYS A 90 -0.54 2.21 22.25
N LEU A 91 -1.53 2.32 21.36
CA LEU A 91 -1.49 3.32 20.30
C LEU A 91 -1.58 4.73 20.88
N THR A 92 -0.58 5.54 20.58
CA THR A 92 -0.52 6.95 20.92
C THR A 92 -0.28 7.78 19.66
N LYS A 93 -0.48 9.10 19.75
CA LYS A 93 -0.28 10.00 18.58
C LYS A 93 1.12 9.89 17.97
N GLY A 94 2.14 9.60 18.77
CA GLY A 94 3.53 9.45 18.31
C GLY A 94 3.80 8.14 17.57
N LEU A 95 2.87 7.19 17.60
CA LEU A 95 2.96 5.91 16.88
C LEU A 95 2.13 5.91 15.59
N LEU A 96 1.49 7.04 15.23
CA LEU A 96 0.69 7.15 14.02
C LEU A 96 1.51 7.83 12.92
N PRO A 97 1.24 7.52 11.63
CA PRO A 97 0.15 6.67 11.14
C PRO A 97 0.41 5.15 11.29
N ALA A 98 -0.66 4.37 11.34
CA ALA A 98 -0.63 2.90 11.45
C ALA A 98 -1.65 2.23 10.53
N ILE A 99 -1.51 0.94 10.27
CA ILE A 99 -2.52 0.13 9.57
C ILE A 99 -3.30 -0.68 10.59
N TRP A 100 -4.62 -0.74 10.43
CA TRP A 100 -5.47 -1.68 11.15
C TRP A 100 -5.97 -2.76 10.19
N VAL A 101 -5.90 -4.01 10.60
CA VAL A 101 -6.46 -5.16 9.88
C VAL A 101 -7.47 -5.83 10.78
N SER A 102 -8.68 -6.09 10.29
CA SER A 102 -9.71 -6.77 11.07
C SER A 102 -9.33 -8.21 11.42
N GLU A 103 -9.87 -8.73 12.52
CA GLU A 103 -9.65 -10.13 12.94
C GLU A 103 -10.16 -11.15 11.90
N ASP A 104 -11.25 -10.82 11.19
CA ASP A 104 -11.76 -11.61 10.07
C ASP A 104 -10.88 -11.54 8.81
N LYS A 105 -9.85 -10.69 8.80
CA LYS A 105 -8.88 -10.49 7.72
C LYS A 105 -9.51 -9.99 6.40
N GLU A 106 -10.72 -9.42 6.46
CA GLU A 106 -11.41 -8.91 5.27
C GLU A 106 -11.26 -7.40 5.09
N ARG A 107 -10.92 -6.66 6.15
CA ARG A 107 -10.92 -5.19 6.15
C ARG A 107 -9.56 -4.64 6.55
N VAL A 108 -9.19 -3.55 5.88
CA VAL A 108 -7.97 -2.80 6.17
C VAL A 108 -8.29 -1.31 6.24
N TRP A 109 -7.71 -0.63 7.22
CA TRP A 109 -7.89 0.81 7.42
C TRP A 109 -6.56 1.48 7.76
N LEU A 110 -6.42 2.73 7.34
CA LEU A 110 -5.34 3.59 7.81
C LEU A 110 -5.77 4.32 9.09
N ILE A 111 -5.07 4.07 10.20
CA ILE A 111 -5.21 4.87 11.42
C ILE A 111 -4.37 6.14 11.24
N ARG A 112 -5.03 7.25 10.91
CA ARG A 112 -4.36 8.52 10.58
C ARG A 112 -4.08 9.42 11.78
N GLY A 113 -4.84 9.26 12.85
CA GLY A 113 -4.82 10.21 13.96
C GLY A 113 -5.73 9.85 15.11
N ILE A 114 -5.62 10.61 16.20
CA ILE A 114 -6.48 10.51 17.38
C ILE A 114 -7.09 11.88 17.66
N GLN A 115 -8.42 11.94 17.73
CA GLN A 115 -9.19 13.15 18.03
C GLN A 115 -10.28 12.83 19.06
N ASN A 116 -10.44 13.67 20.08
CA ASN A 116 -11.48 13.52 21.11
C ASN A 116 -11.52 12.10 21.73
N ARG A 117 -10.35 11.51 21.99
CA ARG A 117 -10.17 10.13 22.51
C ARG A 117 -10.68 9.01 21.58
N LYS A 118 -10.92 9.31 20.31
CA LYS A 118 -11.26 8.34 19.27
C LYS A 118 -10.16 8.28 18.22
N PHE A 119 -10.05 7.13 17.58
CA PHE A 119 -9.14 6.91 16.45
C PHE A 119 -9.84 7.29 15.15
N LEU A 120 -9.10 7.93 14.25
CA LEU A 120 -9.57 8.29 12.92
C LEU A 120 -9.07 7.23 11.94
N LEU A 121 -9.99 6.44 11.40
CA LEU A 121 -9.73 5.47 10.35
C LEU A 121 -10.03 6.09 8.99
N GLU A 122 -9.17 5.87 8.00
CA GLU A 122 -9.37 6.30 6.62
C GLU A 122 -9.34 5.09 5.67
N ALA A 123 -10.37 4.96 4.84
CA ALA A 123 -10.47 3.94 3.80
C ALA A 123 -9.78 4.39 2.51
N ALA A 124 -9.61 3.48 1.55
CA ALA A 124 -8.94 3.77 0.28
C ALA A 124 -9.64 4.91 -0.50
N ASP A 125 -10.97 5.00 -0.40
CA ASP A 125 -11.82 6.02 -1.02
C ASP A 125 -11.80 7.40 -0.31
N ARG A 126 -10.99 7.56 0.75
CA ARG A 126 -10.89 8.76 1.62
C ARG A 126 -12.02 8.92 2.63
N HIS A 127 -12.97 7.99 2.71
CA HIS A 127 -13.97 7.99 3.77
C HIS A 127 -13.28 7.87 5.13
N VAL A 128 -13.78 8.62 6.12
CA VAL A 128 -13.17 8.70 7.45
C VAL A 128 -14.19 8.29 8.50
N GLU A 129 -13.79 7.37 9.36
CA GLU A 129 -14.57 6.94 10.50
C GLU A 129 -13.88 7.27 11.82
N SER A 130 -14.68 7.53 12.84
CA SER A 130 -14.18 7.79 14.19
C SER A 130 -14.61 6.66 15.11
N VAL A 131 -13.64 5.86 15.53
CA VAL A 131 -13.87 4.62 16.29
C VAL A 131 -13.26 4.70 17.69
N THR A 132 -13.76 3.88 18.60
CA THR A 132 -13.21 3.75 19.96
C THR A 132 -12.07 2.73 19.98
N GLU A 133 -11.39 2.64 21.11
CA GLU A 133 -10.40 1.58 21.36
C GLU A 133 -11.03 0.19 21.30
N GLU A 134 -12.28 0.01 21.77
CA GLU A 134 -12.95 -1.30 21.75
C GLU A 134 -13.11 -1.83 20.32
N PHE A 135 -13.31 -0.95 19.34
CA PHE A 135 -13.34 -1.33 17.94
C PHE A 135 -11.95 -1.80 17.45
N LEU A 136 -10.88 -1.07 17.79
CA LEU A 136 -9.54 -1.45 17.34
C LEU A 136 -9.08 -2.80 17.89
N VAL A 137 -9.60 -3.22 19.06
CA VAL A 137 -9.32 -4.54 19.65
C VAL A 137 -9.88 -5.69 18.79
N THR A 138 -10.85 -5.45 17.91
CA THR A 138 -11.38 -6.48 16.99
C THR A 138 -10.48 -6.72 15.77
N GLY A 139 -9.19 -6.45 15.90
CA GLY A 139 -8.20 -6.52 14.84
C GLY A 139 -6.78 -6.25 15.33
N ALA A 140 -5.84 -6.24 14.40
CA ALA A 140 -4.42 -6.00 14.66
C ALA A 140 -4.01 -4.61 14.17
N CYS A 141 -3.25 -3.87 14.99
CA CYS A 141 -2.65 -2.61 14.58
C CYS A 141 -1.17 -2.83 14.23
N LEU A 142 -0.79 -2.48 13.01
CA LEU A 142 0.55 -2.63 12.46
C LEU A 142 1.20 -1.26 12.27
N LEU A 143 2.33 -1.05 12.93
CA LEU A 143 3.24 0.05 12.64
C LEU A 143 4.20 -0.41 11.55
N LEU A 144 4.18 0.26 10.41
CA LEU A 144 5.06 -0.03 9.28
C LEU A 144 5.98 1.17 9.10
N ASP A 145 7.26 1.02 9.40
CA ASP A 145 8.28 2.07 9.23
C ASP A 145 8.99 1.85 7.89
N THR A 146 9.36 2.90 7.17
CA THR A 146 10.12 2.76 5.91
C THR A 146 11.57 2.31 6.15
N GLY A 147 12.08 2.40 7.39
CA GLY A 147 13.48 2.12 7.70
C GLY A 147 14.46 3.18 7.21
N GLU A 148 13.97 4.20 6.50
CA GLU A 148 14.75 5.41 6.26
C GLU A 148 14.70 6.21 7.56
N ASP A 149 15.69 6.00 8.44
CA ASP A 149 15.92 6.91 9.55
C ASP A 149 15.95 8.33 8.96
N ALA A 150 15.07 9.19 9.48
CA ALA A 150 15.04 10.60 9.13
C ALA A 150 16.43 11.19 9.42
N THR A 151 17.30 11.13 8.41
CA THR A 151 18.62 11.75 8.43
C THR A 151 18.39 13.23 8.24
N GLN A 152 17.90 13.86 9.30
CA GLN A 152 18.07 15.27 9.58
C GLN A 152 18.59 15.37 11.02
N GLU A 153 19.82 14.87 11.20
CA GLU A 153 20.71 15.47 12.19
C GLU A 153 20.82 16.95 11.83
N GLN A 154 20.34 17.77 12.77
CA GLN A 154 20.46 19.20 12.79
C GLN A 154 21.94 19.57 12.62
N GLN A 155 22.24 20.34 11.58
CA GLN A 155 23.46 21.16 11.52
C GLN A 155 23.15 22.57 12.01
#